data_AF-A0A2D6K137-F1
#
_entry.id   AF-A0A2D6K137-F1
#
_cell.length_a   1.000
_cell.length_b   1.000
_cell.length_c   1.000
_cell.angle_alpha   90.00
_cell.angle_beta   90.00
_cell.angle_gamma   90.00
#
_symmetry.space_group_name_H-M   'P 1'
#
loop_
_entity.id
_entity.type
_entity.pdbx_description
1 polymer ?
#
loop_
_entity_poly.entity_id
_entity_poly.type
_entity_poly.pdbx_seq_one_letter_code
_entity_poly.pdbx_strand_id
1 'polypeptide(L)'
;MSHELDGKYRVSSTTSYQGPIEKKSDGETEIINGQTHRIDDAGCTWTSTFEIISDTEVKMSSTADATNADVDFLLTAPDGTPTKGPVTYETILKLARKGERVQMSGQIEYGNDVVLLTMRSM
;
A
#
# COMPACT_ATOMS: atom_id res chain seq x y z
N MET A 1 8.80 12.25 19.54
CA MET A 1 9.01 10.80 19.70
C MET A 1 8.83 10.22 18.32
N SER A 2 9.79 9.46 17.80
CA SER A 2 9.65 8.77 16.52
C SER A 2 8.60 7.67 16.65
N HIS A 3 7.77 7.49 15.62
CA HIS A 3 6.82 6.39 15.58
C HIS A 3 7.58 5.07 15.34
N GLU A 4 7.15 3.97 15.95
CA GLU A 4 7.93 2.71 16.00
C GLU A 4 8.11 2.05 14.61
N LEU A 5 7.32 2.46 13.63
CA LEU A 5 7.43 2.02 12.24
C LEU A 5 8.22 3.00 11.37
N ASP A 6 8.70 4.12 11.89
CA ASP A 6 9.40 5.12 11.08
C ASP A 6 10.67 4.56 10.44
N GLY A 7 10.87 4.90 9.18
CA GLY A 7 12.02 4.44 8.40
C GLY A 7 11.66 4.10 6.96
N LYS A 8 12.67 3.67 6.21
CA LYS A 8 12.52 3.32 4.79
C LYS A 8 12.21 1.83 4.63
N TYR A 9 11.31 1.55 3.70
CA TYR A 9 10.83 0.21 3.40
C TYR A 9 10.93 -0.07 1.92
N ARG A 10 11.34 -1.29 1.59
CA ARG A 10 11.11 -1.87 0.28
C ARG A 10 9.72 -2.50 0.24
N VAL A 11 8.92 -2.08 -0.74
CA VAL A 11 7.57 -2.56 -1.00
C VAL A 11 7.60 -3.57 -2.13
N SER A 12 6.90 -4.68 -1.94
CA SER A 12 6.69 -5.72 -2.94
C SER A 12 5.24 -6.18 -2.89
N SER A 13 4.67 -6.40 -4.06
CA SER A 13 3.26 -6.69 -4.26
C SER A 13 3.08 -7.81 -5.28
N THR A 14 2.08 -8.64 -5.09
CA THR A 14 1.62 -9.60 -6.10
C THR A 14 0.12 -9.56 -6.15
N THR A 15 -0.45 -9.40 -7.34
CA THR A 15 -1.89 -9.29 -7.54
C THR A 15 -2.45 -10.54 -8.22
N SER A 16 -3.70 -10.91 -7.91
CA SER A 16 -4.45 -11.91 -8.66
C SER A 16 -5.01 -11.39 -9.99
N TYR A 17 -4.82 -10.12 -10.31
CA TYR A 17 -5.30 -9.49 -11.55
C TYR A 17 -4.76 -10.20 -12.79
N GLN A 18 -5.66 -10.58 -13.71
CA GLN A 18 -5.33 -11.31 -14.94
C GLN A 18 -5.49 -10.48 -16.23
N GLY A 19 -5.68 -9.17 -16.11
CA GLY A 19 -5.85 -8.32 -17.29
C GLY A 19 -4.53 -8.03 -18.02
N PRO A 20 -4.61 -7.34 -19.17
CA PRO A 20 -3.48 -7.18 -20.09
C PRO A 20 -2.38 -6.26 -19.57
N ILE A 21 -2.61 -5.50 -18.49
CA ILE A 21 -1.66 -4.53 -17.92
C ILE A 21 -1.26 -4.99 -16.52
N GLU A 22 0.04 -5.15 -16.28
CA GLU A 22 0.54 -5.55 -14.97
C GLU A 22 0.34 -4.42 -13.94
N LYS A 23 -0.42 -4.68 -12.86
CA LYS A 23 -0.51 -3.74 -11.73
C LYS A 23 0.75 -3.90 -10.87
N LYS A 24 1.73 -3.01 -11.02
CA LYS A 24 2.93 -2.95 -10.16
C LYS A 24 2.77 -1.88 -9.09
N SER A 25 2.91 -2.26 -7.82
CA SER A 25 3.01 -1.32 -6.70
C SER A 25 4.33 -1.48 -5.93
N ASP A 26 5.28 -2.21 -6.53
CA ASP A 26 6.62 -2.42 -5.99
C ASP A 26 7.43 -1.14 -6.00
N GLY A 27 8.32 -0.98 -5.02
CA GLY A 27 9.18 0.19 -4.94
C GLY A 27 9.75 0.41 -3.56
N GLU A 28 10.02 1.68 -3.25
CA GLU A 28 10.47 2.12 -1.94
C GLU A 28 9.47 3.13 -1.36
N THR A 29 9.31 3.12 -0.04
CA THR A 29 8.52 4.11 0.68
C THR A 29 9.17 4.44 2.01
N GLU A 30 8.82 5.58 2.58
CA GLU A 30 9.30 6.00 3.88
C GLU A 30 8.10 6.26 4.79
N ILE A 31 8.09 5.61 5.94
CA ILE A 31 7.12 5.86 7.00
C ILE A 31 7.69 6.97 7.89
N ILE A 32 6.92 8.05 8.05
CA ILE A 32 7.23 9.18 8.90
C ILE A 32 6.00 9.47 9.76
N ASN A 33 6.16 9.35 11.07
CA ASN A 33 5.07 9.45 12.05
C ASN A 33 3.88 8.52 11.71
N GLY A 34 4.18 7.30 11.28
CA GLY A 34 3.15 6.31 10.92
C GLY A 34 2.43 6.60 9.60
N GLN A 35 2.98 7.48 8.74
CA GLN A 35 2.38 7.84 7.47
C GLN A 35 3.36 7.70 6.31
N THR A 36 2.86 7.39 5.12
CA THR A 36 3.63 7.43 3.87
C THR A 36 2.98 8.37 2.89
N HIS A 37 3.78 9.03 2.07
CA HIS A 37 3.32 9.75 0.88
C HIS A 37 4.26 9.41 -0.28
N ARG A 38 3.70 8.89 -1.38
CA ARG A 38 4.45 8.63 -2.62
C ARG A 38 3.61 8.96 -3.85
N ILE A 39 4.28 9.23 -4.96
CA ILE A 39 3.68 9.37 -6.27
C ILE A 39 4.31 8.27 -7.13
N ASP A 40 3.50 7.49 -7.84
CA ASP A 40 4.02 6.47 -8.76
C ASP A 40 4.32 7.05 -10.15
N ASP A 41 4.88 6.21 -11.04
CA ASP A 41 5.29 6.63 -12.38
C ASP A 41 4.12 7.11 -13.25
N ALA A 42 2.90 6.68 -12.95
CA ALA A 42 1.70 7.12 -13.64
C ALA A 42 1.15 8.44 -13.08
N GLY A 43 1.77 9.03 -12.06
CA GLY A 43 1.32 10.27 -11.40
C GLY A 43 0.22 10.07 -10.37
N CYS A 44 -0.09 8.82 -9.98
CA CYS A 44 -1.07 8.55 -8.93
C CYS A 44 -0.45 8.80 -7.55
N THR A 45 -1.14 9.59 -6.73
CA THR A 45 -0.70 9.87 -5.35
C THR A 45 -1.19 8.78 -4.42
N TRP A 46 -0.30 8.24 -3.61
CA TRP A 46 -0.59 7.25 -2.59
C TRP A 46 -0.27 7.82 -1.22
N THR A 47 -1.27 7.94 -0.37
CA THR A 47 -1.12 8.35 1.03
C THR A 47 -1.58 7.21 1.93
N SER A 48 -0.73 6.78 2.87
CA SER A 48 -1.07 5.67 3.76
C SER A 48 -0.82 6.01 5.22
N THR A 49 -1.60 5.41 6.11
CA THR A 49 -1.43 5.45 7.56
C THR A 49 -1.23 4.03 8.09
N PHE A 50 -0.42 3.92 9.14
CA PHE A 50 -0.06 2.67 9.80
C PHE A 50 -0.27 2.83 11.29
N GLU A 51 -1.15 2.02 11.86
CA GLU A 51 -1.48 2.00 13.28
C GLU A 51 -1.13 0.63 13.85
N ILE A 52 -0.23 0.58 14.83
CA ILE A 52 0.06 -0.66 15.55
C ILE A 52 -1.13 -0.99 16.44
N ILE A 53 -1.79 -2.12 16.16
CA ILE A 53 -2.98 -2.57 16.90
C ILE A 53 -2.66 -3.72 17.86
N SER A 54 -1.53 -4.40 17.66
CA SER A 54 -0.96 -5.38 18.60
C SER A 54 0.54 -5.58 18.35
N ASP A 55 1.21 -6.34 19.21
CA ASP A 55 2.63 -6.69 19.05
C ASP A 55 2.95 -7.38 17.70
N THR A 56 1.94 -7.96 17.05
CA THR A 56 2.06 -8.73 15.82
C THR A 56 1.23 -8.20 14.66
N GLU A 57 0.53 -7.08 14.82
CA GLU A 57 -0.41 -6.58 13.81
C GLU A 57 -0.40 -5.06 13.67
N VAL A 58 -0.52 -4.61 12.43
CA VAL A 58 -0.60 -3.20 12.03
C VAL A 58 -1.81 -3.03 11.13
N LYS A 59 -2.72 -2.12 11.50
CA LYS A 59 -3.76 -1.65 10.59
C LYS A 59 -3.13 -0.70 9.59
N MET A 60 -3.32 -0.97 8.30
CA MET A 60 -2.95 -0.06 7.22
C MET A 60 -4.21 0.49 6.55
N SER A 61 -4.24 1.79 6.33
CA SER A 61 -5.19 2.44 5.42
C SER A 61 -4.39 3.18 4.34
N SER A 62 -4.69 2.98 3.07
CA SER A 62 -3.97 3.59 1.96
C SER A 62 -4.95 4.15 0.95
N THR A 63 -4.83 5.43 0.60
CA THR A 63 -5.66 6.09 -0.40
C THR A 63 -4.82 6.36 -1.65
N ALA A 64 -5.28 5.84 -2.78
CA ALA A 64 -4.80 6.17 -4.11
C ALA A 64 -5.68 7.28 -4.71
N ASP A 65 -5.06 8.33 -5.22
CA ASP A 65 -5.71 9.45 -5.91
C ASP A 65 -5.12 9.60 -7.32
N ALA A 66 -5.94 9.26 -8.31
CA ALA A 66 -5.59 9.29 -9.72
C ALA A 66 -5.89 10.65 -10.41
N THR A 67 -6.25 11.70 -9.67
CA THR A 67 -6.63 13.00 -10.24
C THR A 67 -5.54 13.62 -11.12
N ASN A 68 -4.27 13.44 -10.75
CA ASN A 68 -3.11 13.93 -11.50
C ASN A 68 -2.40 12.82 -12.30
N ALA A 69 -2.96 11.62 -12.31
CA ALA A 69 -2.37 10.51 -13.04
C ALA A 69 -2.60 10.66 -14.55
N ASP A 70 -1.85 9.89 -15.33
CA ASP A 70 -1.97 9.82 -16.79
C ASP A 70 -3.44 9.68 -17.24
N VAL A 71 -3.76 10.26 -18.41
CA VAL A 71 -5.14 10.35 -18.90
C VAL A 71 -5.85 8.99 -18.97
N ASP A 72 -5.11 7.92 -19.25
CA ASP A 72 -5.63 6.56 -19.38
C ASP A 72 -5.49 5.72 -18.08
N PHE A 73 -4.89 6.26 -17.03
CA PHE A 73 -4.75 5.56 -15.75
C PHE A 73 -6.09 5.48 -15.02
N LEU A 74 -6.55 4.27 -14.70
CA LEU A 74 -7.78 4.05 -13.96
C LEU A 74 -7.50 3.16 -12.75
N LEU A 75 -8.06 3.56 -11.62
CA LEU A 75 -8.16 2.72 -10.44
C LEU A 75 -9.34 1.76 -10.62
N THR A 76 -9.34 0.69 -9.84
CA THR A 76 -10.53 -0.15 -9.68
C THR A 76 -11.28 0.37 -8.45
N ALA A 77 -12.60 0.54 -8.53
CA ALA A 77 -13.46 0.87 -7.41
C ALA A 77 -13.85 -0.39 -6.62
N PRO A 78 -14.46 -0.30 -5.42
CA PRO A 78 -14.79 -1.48 -4.61
C PRO A 78 -15.78 -2.42 -5.30
N ASP A 79 -16.60 -1.92 -6.22
CA ASP A 79 -17.53 -2.70 -7.03
C ASP A 79 -16.89 -3.34 -8.28
N GLY A 80 -15.57 -3.18 -8.45
CA GLY A 80 -14.81 -3.69 -9.58
C GLY A 80 -14.84 -2.82 -10.83
N THR A 81 -15.56 -1.69 -10.82
CA THR A 81 -15.62 -0.79 -11.98
C THR A 81 -14.37 0.11 -12.07
N PRO A 82 -13.95 0.55 -13.28
CA PRO A 82 -12.87 1.53 -13.41
C PRO A 82 -13.29 2.90 -12.88
N THR A 83 -12.39 3.59 -12.17
CA THR A 83 -12.64 4.92 -11.61
C THR A 83 -11.41 5.84 -11.69
N LYS A 84 -11.67 7.14 -11.82
CA LYS A 84 -10.68 8.21 -11.64
C LYS A 84 -10.73 8.82 -10.22
N GLY A 85 -11.79 8.52 -9.48
CA GLY A 85 -11.96 9.02 -8.12
C GLY A 85 -10.97 8.37 -7.15
N PRO A 86 -10.70 9.01 -5.99
CA PRO A 86 -9.86 8.43 -4.96
C PRO A 86 -10.43 7.11 -4.46
N VAL A 87 -9.53 6.18 -4.16
CA VAL A 87 -9.84 4.83 -3.69
C VAL A 87 -9.04 4.53 -2.44
N THR A 88 -9.71 4.09 -1.37
CA THR A 88 -9.08 3.68 -0.13
C THR A 88 -9.06 2.17 0.03
N TYR A 89 -7.88 1.63 0.32
CA TYR A 89 -7.58 0.25 0.67
C TYR A 89 -7.36 0.14 2.18
N GLU A 90 -7.94 -0.87 2.81
CA GLU A 90 -7.67 -1.17 4.22
C GLU A 90 -7.25 -2.63 4.38
N THR A 91 -6.32 -2.90 5.29
CA THR A 91 -5.94 -4.27 5.64
C THR A 91 -5.28 -4.31 7.02
N ILE A 92 -5.22 -5.52 7.60
CA ILE A 92 -4.38 -5.83 8.75
C ILE A 92 -3.14 -6.55 8.24
N LEU A 93 -1.98 -5.93 8.46
CA LEU A 93 -0.68 -6.51 8.14
C LEU A 93 -0.15 -7.24 9.37
N LYS A 94 0.39 -8.44 9.15
CA LYS A 94 1.20 -9.12 10.17
C LYS A 94 2.54 -8.40 10.30
N LEU A 95 2.88 -8.05 11.52
CA LEU A 95 4.12 -7.40 11.90
C LEU A 95 5.09 -8.43 12.48
N ALA A 96 6.27 -8.52 11.87
CA ALA A 96 7.37 -9.34 12.34
C ALA A 96 8.59 -8.46 12.63
N ARG A 97 9.18 -8.63 13.82
CA ARG A 97 10.37 -7.90 14.27
C ARG A 97 11.53 -8.85 14.53
N LYS A 98 12.74 -8.46 14.10
CA LYS A 98 13.99 -9.16 14.42
C LYS A 98 15.10 -8.15 14.65
N GLY A 99 15.33 -7.80 15.91
CA GLY A 99 16.18 -6.66 16.26
C GLY A 99 15.59 -5.38 15.69
N GLU A 100 16.39 -4.61 14.95
CA GLU A 100 15.95 -3.38 14.28
C GLU A 100 15.20 -3.62 12.96
N ARG A 101 15.17 -4.88 12.47
CA ARG A 101 14.48 -5.19 11.22
C ARG A 101 12.99 -5.40 11.45
N VAL A 102 12.19 -4.73 10.63
CA VAL A 102 10.74 -4.82 10.58
C VAL A 102 10.31 -5.40 9.25
N GLN A 103 9.36 -6.33 9.28
CA GLN A 103 8.63 -6.77 8.10
C GLN A 103 7.14 -6.70 8.38
N MET A 104 6.38 -6.14 7.44
CA MET A 104 4.93 -6.14 7.45
C MET A 104 4.44 -6.89 6.21
N SER A 105 3.44 -7.75 6.37
CA SER A 105 2.86 -8.46 5.22
C SER A 105 1.39 -8.79 5.43
N GLY A 106 0.58 -8.69 4.38
CA GLY A 106 -0.85 -8.97 4.45
C GLY A 106 -1.51 -9.07 3.09
N GLN A 107 -2.82 -9.30 3.12
CA GLN A 107 -3.67 -9.38 1.94
C GLN A 107 -4.61 -8.20 1.92
N ILE A 108 -4.66 -7.50 0.79
CA ILE A 108 -5.64 -6.46 0.51
C ILE A 108 -6.65 -7.09 -0.45
N GLU A 109 -7.86 -7.30 0.04
CA GLU A 109 -8.99 -7.68 -0.81
C GLU A 109 -9.64 -6.40 -1.32
N TYR A 110 -9.71 -6.24 -2.65
CA TYR A 110 -10.26 -5.03 -3.22
C TYR A 110 -10.96 -5.29 -4.56
N GLY A 111 -12.28 -5.11 -4.58
CA GLY A 111 -13.10 -5.53 -5.70
C GLY A 111 -13.02 -7.04 -5.91
N ASN A 112 -12.59 -7.46 -7.10
CA ASN A 112 -12.39 -8.87 -7.45
C ASN A 112 -10.91 -9.30 -7.34
N ASP A 113 -10.02 -8.39 -6.96
CA ASP A 113 -8.59 -8.63 -6.92
C ASP A 113 -8.11 -8.82 -5.47
N VAL A 114 -7.13 -9.71 -5.31
CA VAL A 114 -6.37 -9.87 -4.07
C VAL A 114 -4.95 -9.40 -4.31
N VAL A 115 -4.45 -8.53 -3.45
CA VAL A 115 -3.05 -8.07 -3.46
C VAL A 115 -2.34 -8.57 -2.22
N LEU A 116 -1.30 -9.37 -2.43
CA LEU A 116 -0.34 -9.72 -1.40
C LEU A 116 0.67 -8.59 -1.27
N LEU A 117 0.68 -7.90 -0.13
CA LEU A 117 1.62 -6.82 0.16
C LEU A 117 2.70 -7.32 1.12
N THR A 118 3.96 -7.00 0.83
CA THR A 118 5.08 -7.16 1.78
C THR A 118 5.93 -5.90 1.79
N MET A 119 6.18 -5.38 2.99
CA MET A 119 7.05 -4.24 3.26
C MET A 119 8.18 -4.69 4.18
N ARG A 120 9.43 -4.41 3.83
CA ARG A 120 10.60 -4.76 4.65
C ARG A 120 11.44 -3.52 4.90
N SER A 121 11.76 -3.26 6.16
CA SER A 121 12.66 -2.16 6.53
C SER A 121 14.02 -2.37 5.88
N MET A 122 14.60 -1.28 5.38
CA MET A 122 15.91 -1.27 4.74
C MET A 122 17.04 -1.09 5.76
#